data_AF-A0AAW1SCI0-F1
#
_entry.id   AF-A0AAW1SCI0-F1
#
_cell.length_a   1.000
_cell.length_b   1.000
_cell.length_c   1.000
_cell.angle_alpha   90.00
_cell.angle_beta   90.00
_cell.angle_gamma   90.00
#
_symmetry.space_group_name_H-M   'P 1'
#
loop_
_entity.id
_entity.type
_entity.pdbx_description
1 polymer ?
#
loop_
_entity_poly.entity_id
_entity_poly.type
_entity_poly.pdbx_seq_one_letter_code
_entity_poly.pdbx_strand_id
1 'polypeptide(L)'
;MAKRIAETVTGFVQKLGLRPPWKVTGVVSTVEYKEALPEARDFRRYAPGSHPVRPSVPHNQPEHVYNTRYYPRDTRREGMLVGGTNKKHMVTYHVDPREDALEVSAVPPTAGVPHKWGKKVGVTEYENNGYTL
;
A
#
# COMPACT_ATOMS: atom_id res chain seq x y z
N MET A 1 7.08 22.60 47.56
CA MET A 1 8.04 21.77 48.33
C MET A 1 8.19 20.35 47.80
N ALA A 2 7.12 19.61 47.49
CA ALA A 2 7.19 18.20 47.06
C ALA A 2 8.06 17.92 45.82
N LYS A 3 7.99 18.75 44.77
CA LYS A 3 8.83 18.60 43.56
C LYS A 3 10.34 18.62 43.86
N ARG A 4 10.78 19.54 44.72
CA ARG A 4 12.20 19.67 45.09
C ARG A 4 12.71 18.47 45.89
N ILE A 5 11.88 17.90 46.75
CA ILE A 5 12.22 16.69 47.52
C ILE A 5 12.36 15.49 46.56
N ALA A 6 11.42 15.31 45.64
CA ALA A 6 11.48 14.24 44.64
C ALA A 6 12.72 14.36 43.72
N GLU A 7 13.08 15.57 43.31
CA GLU A 7 14.29 15.86 42.52
C GLU A 7 15.59 15.53 43.29
N THR A 8 15.65 15.83 44.59
CA THR A 8 16.81 15.50 45.43
C THR A 8 16.98 13.99 45.67
N VAL A 9 15.88 13.27 45.88
CA VAL A 9 15.88 11.81 46.09
C VAL A 9 16.26 11.08 44.81
N THR A 10 15.71 11.50 43.65
CA THR A 10 16.07 10.90 42.35
C THR A 10 17.54 11.14 41.99
N GLY A 11 18.09 12.32 42.25
CA GLY A 11 19.51 12.60 42.06
C GLY A 11 20.44 11.79 42.97
N PHE A 12 20.01 11.47 44.20
CA PHE A 12 20.78 10.62 45.13
C PHE A 12 20.77 9.14 44.71
N VAL A 13 19.62 8.61 44.27
CA VAL A 13 19.49 7.24 43.75
C VAL A 13 20.30 7.04 42.47
N GLN A 14 20.34 8.03 41.58
CA GLN A 14 21.18 8.00 40.39
C GLN A 14 22.68 7.98 40.71
N LYS A 15 23.13 8.70 41.75
CA LYS A 15 24.52 8.66 42.22
C LYS A 15 24.94 7.29 42.77
N LEU A 16 23.99 6.51 43.28
CA LEU A 16 24.22 5.14 43.75
C LEU A 16 24.29 4.09 42.61
N GLY A 17 24.16 4.51 41.34
CA GLY A 17 24.27 3.62 40.18
C GLY A 17 23.06 2.69 39.99
N LEU A 18 21.99 2.86 40.78
CA LEU A 18 20.77 2.07 40.70
C LEU A 18 19.95 2.54 39.48
N ARG A 19 20.11 1.83 38.36
CA ARG A 19 19.26 2.00 37.18
C ARG A 19 17.97 1.22 37.35
N PRO A 20 16.82 1.73 36.87
CA PRO A 20 15.62 0.91 36.84
C PRO A 20 15.85 -0.31 35.95
N PRO A 21 15.29 -1.49 36.31
CA PRO A 21 15.67 -2.76 35.69
C PRO A 21 15.40 -2.81 34.19
N TRP A 22 14.34 -2.16 33.71
CA TRP A 22 13.99 -2.05 32.28
C TRP A 22 14.93 -1.12 31.47
N LYS A 23 15.83 -0.37 32.11
CA LYS A 23 16.89 0.40 31.44
C LYS A 23 18.22 -0.35 31.36
N VAL A 24 18.31 -1.55 31.95
CA VAL A 24 19.52 -2.39 31.91
C VAL A 24 19.49 -3.30 30.69
N THR A 25 18.32 -3.86 30.36
CA THR A 25 18.14 -4.78 29.23
C THR A 25 16.95 -4.38 28.37
N GLY A 26 17.02 -4.72 27.08
CA GLY A 26 15.95 -4.50 26.11
C GLY A 26 16.10 -3.23 25.26
N VAL A 27 15.04 -2.89 24.51
CA VAL A 27 15.06 -1.75 23.58
C VAL A 27 15.31 -0.43 24.30
N VAL A 28 14.81 -0.29 25.53
CA VAL A 28 14.94 0.94 26.33
C VAL A 28 16.37 1.18 26.84
N SER A 29 17.24 0.16 26.79
CA SER A 29 18.66 0.29 27.18
C SER A 29 19.59 0.63 26.01
N THR A 30 19.08 0.69 24.77
CA THR A 30 19.90 1.05 23.60
C THR A 30 20.12 2.56 23.50
N VAL A 31 21.25 2.96 22.92
CA VAL A 31 21.60 4.38 22.71
C VAL A 31 20.66 5.06 21.70
N GLU A 32 20.07 4.28 20.80
CA GLU A 32 19.13 4.76 19.78
C GLU A 32 17.72 4.98 20.34
N TYR A 33 17.41 4.43 21.52
CA TYR A 33 16.10 4.58 22.11
C TYR A 33 15.86 6.00 22.59
N LYS A 34 14.79 6.60 22.06
CA LYS A 34 14.29 7.90 22.47
C LYS A 34 12.88 7.75 23.01
N GLU A 35 12.63 8.31 24.20
CA GLU A 35 11.30 8.33 24.78
C GLU A 35 10.34 9.11 23.87
N ALA A 36 9.25 8.46 23.45
CA ALA A 36 8.34 8.93 22.40
C ALA A 36 7.30 9.95 22.89
N LEU A 37 7.59 10.68 23.97
CA LEU A 37 6.72 11.73 24.51
C LEU A 37 7.24 13.10 24.07
N PRO A 38 6.93 13.55 22.83
CA PRO A 38 7.25 14.90 22.42
C PRO A 38 6.51 15.90 23.31
N GLU A 39 7.10 17.06 23.53
CA GLU A 39 6.38 18.16 24.17
C GLU A 39 5.17 18.56 23.31
N ALA A 40 4.10 19.02 23.95
CA ALA A 40 2.87 19.41 23.25
C ALA A 40 3.14 20.49 22.18
N ARG A 41 4.15 21.35 22.41
CA ARG A 41 4.59 22.39 21.47
C ARG A 41 5.28 21.82 20.23
N ASP A 42 6.05 20.76 20.40
CA ASP A 42 6.82 20.11 19.34
C ASP A 42 5.94 19.17 18.50
N PHE A 43 4.95 18.52 19.15
CA PHE A 43 4.02 17.64 18.45
C PHE A 43 3.12 18.41 17.47
N ARG A 44 2.60 19.56 17.89
CA ARG A 44 1.66 20.36 17.09
C ARG A 44 1.89 21.86 17.28
N ARG A 45 2.89 22.38 16.58
CA ARG A 45 3.20 23.82 16.59
C ARG A 45 2.05 24.70 16.09
N TYR A 46 1.31 24.24 15.08
CA TYR A 46 0.20 24.97 14.48
C TYR A 46 -1.11 24.18 14.60
N ALA A 47 -2.18 24.86 15.02
CA ALA A 47 -3.50 24.26 15.00
C ALA A 47 -3.95 24.04 13.54
N PRO A 48 -4.91 23.12 13.27
CA PRO A 48 -5.28 22.78 11.91
C PRO A 48 -5.98 23.94 11.20
N GLY A 49 -6.71 24.77 11.96
CA GLY A 49 -7.42 25.94 11.46
C GLY A 49 -6.57 27.22 11.39
N SER A 50 -5.35 27.22 11.95
CA SER A 50 -4.47 28.39 12.00
C SER A 50 -3.10 28.12 11.38
N HIS A 51 -3.09 27.38 10.28
CA HIS A 51 -1.85 27.07 9.57
C HIS A 51 -1.30 28.34 8.88
N PRO A 52 0.01 28.64 9.01
CA PRO A 52 0.59 29.86 8.44
C PRO A 52 0.70 29.82 6.92
N VAL A 53 0.69 28.62 6.33
CA VAL A 53 0.75 28.42 4.89
C VAL A 53 -0.67 28.44 4.33
N ARG A 54 -0.89 29.20 3.27
CA ARG A 54 -2.11 29.12 2.45
C ARG A 54 -1.91 28.02 1.40
N PRO A 55 -2.46 26.80 1.58
CA PRO A 55 -2.30 25.76 0.57
C PRO A 55 -3.07 26.15 -0.71
N SER A 56 -2.46 25.91 -1.86
CA SER A 56 -3.11 26.01 -3.18
C SER A 56 -3.14 24.62 -3.80
N VAL A 57 -4.22 23.88 -3.57
CA VAL A 57 -4.38 22.53 -4.10
C VAL A 57 -4.88 22.63 -5.55
N PRO A 58 -4.15 22.11 -6.55
CA PRO A 58 -4.60 22.13 -7.94
C PRO A 58 -5.84 21.25 -8.08
N HIS A 59 -6.92 21.81 -8.64
CA HIS A 59 -8.18 21.10 -8.82
C HIS A 59 -8.26 20.35 -10.15
N ASN A 60 -7.65 20.91 -11.21
CA ASN A 60 -7.80 20.41 -12.57
C ASN A 60 -6.45 20.42 -13.30
N GLN A 61 -6.35 19.64 -14.37
CA GLN A 61 -5.18 19.64 -15.25
C GLN A 61 -5.14 20.94 -16.08
N PRO A 62 -3.94 21.52 -16.33
CA PRO A 62 -3.81 22.78 -17.06
C PRO A 62 -4.49 22.77 -18.44
N GLU A 63 -4.43 21.63 -19.14
CA GLU A 63 -5.03 21.43 -20.46
C GLU A 63 -6.56 21.60 -20.46
N HIS A 64 -7.21 21.37 -19.32
CA HIS A 64 -8.66 21.39 -19.17
C HIS A 64 -9.19 22.69 -18.56
N VAL A 65 -8.31 23.61 -18.16
CA VAL A 65 -8.70 24.92 -17.61
C VAL A 65 -9.37 25.77 -18.69
N TYR A 66 -8.73 25.88 -19.86
CA TYR A 66 -9.28 26.67 -20.98
C TYR A 66 -10.06 25.84 -21.99
N ASN A 67 -9.77 24.54 -22.10
CA ASN A 67 -10.54 23.63 -22.95
C ASN A 67 -11.65 22.94 -22.14
N THR A 68 -12.79 23.61 -21.96
CA THR A 68 -13.88 23.12 -21.10
C THR A 68 -14.75 22.04 -21.75
N ARG A 69 -14.50 21.64 -23.01
CA ARG A 69 -15.31 20.64 -23.74
C ARG A 69 -15.43 19.33 -22.94
N TYR A 70 -16.64 19.01 -22.48
CA TYR A 70 -16.87 17.86 -21.60
C TYR A 70 -17.05 16.54 -22.34
N TYR A 71 -17.71 16.54 -23.50
CA TYR A 71 -18.01 15.32 -24.27
C TYR A 71 -16.80 14.41 -24.59
N PRO A 72 -15.57 14.90 -24.89
CA PRO A 72 -14.44 14.00 -25.13
C PRO A 72 -13.87 13.41 -23.82
N ARG A 73 -14.18 14.00 -22.67
CA ARG A 73 -13.69 13.54 -21.34
C ARG A 73 -14.71 12.68 -20.59
N ASP A 74 -15.95 12.60 -21.07
CA ASP A 74 -17.05 11.92 -20.38
C ASP A 74 -16.93 10.39 -20.49
N THR A 75 -16.00 9.81 -19.74
CA THR A 75 -15.78 8.35 -19.68
C THR A 75 -17.00 7.61 -19.13
N ARG A 76 -17.82 8.29 -18.32
CA ARG A 76 -19.03 7.69 -17.73
C ARG A 76 -20.03 7.26 -18.79
N ARG A 77 -20.14 8.01 -19.90
CA ARG A 77 -21.11 7.72 -20.98
C ARG A 77 -20.51 7.00 -22.17
N GLU A 78 -19.18 6.90 -22.24
CA GLU A 78 -18.48 6.25 -23.35
C GLU A 78 -18.92 4.79 -23.58
N GLY A 79 -19.30 4.07 -22.53
CA GLY A 79 -19.87 2.72 -22.60
C GLY A 79 -21.39 2.63 -22.40
N MET A 80 -22.08 3.76 -22.19
CA MET A 80 -23.53 3.77 -21.97
C MET A 80 -24.26 3.79 -23.31
N LEU A 81 -24.71 2.61 -23.75
CA LEU A 81 -25.63 2.54 -24.88
C LEU A 81 -27.05 2.64 -24.37
N VAL A 82 -27.89 3.33 -25.15
CA VAL A 82 -29.34 3.18 -25.03
C VAL A 82 -29.67 1.77 -25.55
N GLY A 83 -29.65 0.76 -24.67
CA GLY A 83 -29.98 -0.63 -25.01
C GLY A 83 -28.92 -1.71 -24.73
N GLY A 84 -27.77 -1.40 -24.12
CA GLY A 84 -26.98 -2.41 -23.39
C GLY A 84 -25.94 -3.29 -24.11
N THR A 85 -25.45 -2.97 -25.32
CA THR A 85 -24.27 -3.72 -25.88
C THR A 85 -23.29 -2.84 -26.67
N ASN A 86 -22.03 -2.78 -26.21
CA ASN A 86 -21.00 -1.85 -26.68
C ASN A 86 -20.48 -2.24 -28.08
N LYS A 87 -21.09 -1.69 -29.13
CA LYS A 87 -20.77 -2.00 -30.53
C LYS A 87 -19.37 -1.57 -30.99
N LYS A 88 -18.63 -0.78 -30.20
CA LYS A 88 -17.27 -0.32 -30.53
C LYS A 88 -16.21 -1.44 -30.46
N HIS A 89 -16.47 -2.49 -29.69
CA HIS A 89 -15.63 -3.70 -29.62
C HIS A 89 -16.43 -4.92 -30.08
N MET A 90 -16.96 -4.88 -31.31
CA MET A 90 -17.52 -6.09 -31.92
C MET A 90 -16.36 -6.97 -32.41
N VAL A 91 -15.77 -7.75 -31.51
CA VAL A 91 -14.79 -8.77 -31.90
C VAL A 91 -15.58 -9.95 -32.47
N THR A 92 -15.52 -10.12 -33.78
CA THR A 92 -16.04 -11.31 -34.46
C THR A 92 -14.92 -12.34 -34.51
N TYR A 93 -15.09 -13.46 -33.83
CA TYR A 93 -14.15 -14.56 -33.88
C TYR A 93 -14.56 -15.52 -35.00
N HIS A 94 -13.67 -15.70 -35.97
CA HIS A 94 -13.71 -16.86 -36.85
C HIS A 94 -12.69 -17.87 -36.30
N VAL A 95 -13.20 -19.01 -35.82
CA VAL A 95 -12.37 -20.10 -35.31
C VAL A 95 -12.16 -21.09 -36.44
N ASP A 96 -10.93 -21.19 -36.93
CA ASP A 96 -10.54 -22.27 -37.84
C ASP A 96 -10.42 -23.58 -37.03
N PRO A 97 -11.07 -24.68 -37.45
CA PRO A 97 -11.20 -25.90 -36.64
C PRO A 97 -9.96 -26.81 -36.74
N ARG A 98 -8.75 -26.26 -36.64
CA ARG A 98 -7.54 -27.09 -36.53
C ARG A 98 -7.29 -27.42 -35.06
N GLU A 99 -7.80 -28.58 -34.67
CA GLU A 99 -7.80 -29.13 -33.31
C GLU A 99 -6.37 -29.35 -32.77
N ASP A 100 -5.41 -29.64 -33.65
CA ASP A 100 -4.05 -30.07 -33.30
C ASP A 100 -3.17 -29.00 -32.62
N ALA A 101 -3.51 -27.72 -32.74
CA ALA A 101 -2.75 -26.62 -32.13
C ALA A 101 -3.17 -26.30 -30.68
N LEU A 102 -4.31 -26.81 -30.23
CA LEU A 102 -4.92 -26.48 -28.94
C LEU A 102 -4.38 -27.32 -27.77
N GLU A 103 -3.85 -28.51 -28.03
CA GLU A 103 -3.42 -29.44 -26.96
C GLU A 103 -2.02 -29.10 -26.39
N VAL A 104 -1.18 -28.40 -27.16
CA VAL A 104 0.21 -28.08 -26.77
C VAL A 104 0.30 -26.77 -25.97
N SER A 105 -0.66 -25.85 -26.13
CA SER A 105 -0.65 -24.57 -25.42
C SER A 105 -1.47 -24.65 -24.14
N ALA A 106 -0.88 -24.28 -23.00
CA ALA A 106 -1.61 -24.11 -21.76
C ALA A 106 -2.81 -23.16 -21.98
N VAL A 107 -4.03 -23.66 -21.76
CA VAL A 107 -5.25 -22.86 -21.90
C VAL A 107 -5.15 -21.67 -20.93
N PRO A 108 -5.34 -20.43 -21.41
CA PRO A 108 -5.29 -19.26 -20.53
C PRO A 108 -6.36 -19.40 -19.44
N PRO A 109 -6.15 -18.79 -18.26
CA PRO A 109 -7.13 -18.86 -17.19
C PRO A 109 -8.48 -18.29 -17.68
N THR A 110 -9.46 -19.17 -17.85
CA THR A 110 -10.81 -18.79 -18.24
C THR A 110 -11.42 -17.93 -17.14
N ALA A 111 -11.86 -16.72 -17.49
CA ALA A 111 -12.46 -15.80 -16.54
C ALA A 111 -13.63 -16.47 -15.79
N GLY A 112 -13.54 -16.52 -14.46
CA GLY A 112 -14.57 -17.14 -13.59
C GLY A 112 -14.30 -18.60 -13.20
N VAL A 113 -13.31 -19.26 -13.77
CA VAL A 113 -12.89 -20.60 -13.32
C VAL A 113 -11.71 -20.43 -12.34
N PRO A 114 -11.83 -20.85 -11.07
CA PRO A 114 -10.73 -20.75 -10.13
C PRO A 114 -9.57 -21.64 -10.58
N HIS A 115 -8.36 -21.11 -10.49
CA HIS A 115 -7.15 -21.82 -10.86
C HIS A 115 -6.97 -23.06 -9.98
N LYS A 116 -6.99 -24.25 -10.60
CA LYS A 116 -6.73 -25.51 -9.90
C LYS A 116 -5.22 -25.68 -9.77
N TRP A 117 -4.69 -25.45 -8.57
CA TRP A 117 -3.30 -25.77 -8.25
C TRP A 117 -3.01 -27.25 -8.56
N GLY A 118 -1.89 -27.53 -9.23
CA GLY A 118 -1.43 -28.89 -9.47
C GLY A 118 -1.20 -29.67 -8.18
N LYS A 119 -1.14 -31.01 -8.27
CA LYS A 119 -0.76 -31.85 -7.12
C LYS A 119 0.61 -31.41 -6.62
N LYS A 120 0.74 -31.19 -5.31
CA LYS A 120 2.05 -30.97 -4.68
C LYS A 120 2.83 -32.28 -4.78
N VAL A 121 3.83 -32.31 -5.63
CA VAL A 121 4.74 -33.45 -5.79
C VAL A 121 5.95 -33.23 -4.87
N GLY A 122 6.46 -34.31 -4.26
CA GLY A 122 7.66 -34.23 -3.43
C GLY A 122 8.87 -33.81 -4.25
N VAL A 123 9.84 -33.13 -3.62
CA VAL A 123 11.04 -32.61 -4.30
C VAL A 123 11.84 -33.71 -5.02
N THR A 124 11.74 -34.96 -4.56
CA THR A 124 12.43 -36.13 -5.13
C THR A 124 11.72 -36.80 -6.31
N GLU A 125 10.45 -36.47 -6.56
CA GLU A 125 9.61 -37.10 -7.61
C GLU A 125 9.48 -36.21 -8.86
N TYR A 126 10.12 -35.05 -8.87
CA TYR A 126 10.09 -34.14 -10.01
C TYR A 126 11.13 -34.58 -11.06
N GLU A 127 10.67 -35.08 -12.20
CA GLU A 127 11.53 -35.30 -13.36
C GLU A 127 11.94 -33.94 -13.95
N ASN A 128 13.22 -33.61 -13.80
CA ASN A 128 13.82 -32.39 -14.33
C ASN A 128 13.80 -32.42 -15.87
N ASN A 129 12.73 -31.90 -16.44
CA ASN A 129 12.50 -31.72 -17.87
C ASN A 129 13.12 -30.41 -18.41
N GLY A 130 14.10 -29.85 -17.69
CA GLY A 130 15.00 -28.80 -18.19
C GLY A 130 14.41 -27.40 -18.24
N TYR A 131 13.16 -27.20 -17.82
CA TYR A 131 12.53 -25.89 -17.75
C TYR A 131 11.94 -25.63 -16.35
N THR A 132 12.59 -24.69 -15.63
CA THR A 132 12.26 -24.01 -14.34
C THR A 132 12.39 -24.85 -13.05
N LEU A 133 12.85 -24.38 -11.85
CA LEU A 133 13.04 -23.06 -11.20
C LEU A 133 12.43 -21.81 -11.85
#